data_AF-A0A7C0W2B6-F1
#
_entry.id   AF-A0A7C0W2B6-F1
#
_cell.length_a   1.000
_cell.length_b   1.000
_cell.length_c   1.000
_cell.angle_alpha   90.00
_cell.angle_beta   90.00
_cell.angle_gamma   90.00
#
_symmetry.space_group_name_H-M   'P 1'
#
loop_
_entity.id
_entity.type
_entity.pdbx_description
1 polymer ?
#
loop_
_entity_poly.entity_id
_entity_poly.type
_entity_poly.pdbx_seq_one_letter_code
_entity_poly.pdbx_strand_id
1 'polypeptide(L)' 'MEENKYLLTMMVAKRAKQLQDGARPLVKPKYKKSILIALQEISEGKVYLKDASSLEKSEKDKEKEEIKEPEELFKEKH' A
#
# COMPACT_ATOMS: atom_id res chain seq x y z
N MET A 1 25.56 -8.57 -6.99
CA MET A 1 24.39 -7.91 -7.64
C MET A 1 23.04 -8.53 -7.27
N GLU A 2 22.99 -9.63 -6.50
CA GLU A 2 21.75 -10.34 -6.18
C GLU A 2 20.89 -9.67 -5.10
N GLU A 3 21.53 -9.04 -4.10
CA GLU A 3 20.85 -8.39 -2.96
C GLU A 3 19.81 -7.35 -3.40
N ASN A 4 20.09 -6.60 -4.47
CA ASN A 4 19.17 -5.59 -4.98
C ASN A 4 17.86 -6.20 -5.53
N LYS A 5 17.93 -7.41 -6.11
CA LYS A 5 16.73 -8.08 -6.67
C LYS A 5 15.86 -8.67 -5.55
N TYR A 6 16.47 -9.28 -4.54
CA TYR A 6 15.74 -9.81 -3.38
C TYR A 6 15.05 -8.68 -2.62
N LEU A 7 15.76 -7.58 -2.37
CA LEU A 7 15.23 -6.41 -1.70
C LEU A 7 14.07 -5.77 -2.47
N LEU A 8 14.22 -5.59 -3.78
CA LEU A 8 13.16 -5.10 -4.65
C LEU A 8 11.93 -6.00 -4.58
N THR A 9 12.11 -7.32 -4.65
CA THR A 9 11.02 -8.30 -4.58
C THR A 9 10.27 -8.19 -3.24
N MET A 10 11.00 -8.08 -2.14
CA MET A 10 10.42 -7.86 -0.81
C MET A 10 9.64 -6.54 -0.72
N MET A 11 10.18 -5.44 -1.25
CA MET A 11 9.49 -4.14 -1.27
C MET A 11 8.18 -4.22 -2.05
N VAL A 12 8.23 -4.81 -3.26
CA VAL A 12 7.06 -5.00 -4.11
C VAL A 12 6.01 -5.85 -3.40
N ALA A 13 6.39 -6.96 -2.79
CA ALA A 13 5.48 -7.85 -2.08
C ALA A 13 4.80 -7.15 -0.90
N LYS A 14 5.58 -6.45 -0.05
CA LYS A 14 5.06 -5.70 1.09
C LYS A 14 4.08 -4.61 0.64
N ARG A 15 4.43 -3.85 -0.39
CA ARG A 15 3.56 -2.78 -0.90
C ARG A 15 2.31 -3.32 -1.59
N ALA A 16 2.44 -4.38 -2.38
CA ALA A 16 1.29 -5.03 -3.01
C ALA A 16 0.29 -5.54 -1.96
N LYS A 17 0.78 -6.09 -0.84
CA LYS A 17 -0.06 -6.48 0.29
C LYS A 17 -0.81 -5.29 0.88
N GLN A 18 -0.13 -4.16 1.13
CA GLN A 18 -0.80 -2.94 1.59
C GLN A 18 -1.93 -2.49 0.66
N LEU A 19 -1.69 -2.53 -0.66
CA LEU A 19 -2.70 -2.18 -1.66
C LEU A 19 -3.88 -3.16 -1.67
N GLN A 20 -3.64 -4.45 -1.43
CA GLN A 20 -4.70 -5.46 -1.27
C GLN A 20 -5.49 -5.24 0.02
N ASP A 21 -4.82 -4.83 1.09
CA ASP A 21 -5.42 -4.50 2.38
C ASP A 21 -6.15 -3.13 2.35
N GLY A 22 -6.29 -2.50 1.18
CA GLY A 22 -7.08 -1.29 0.96
C GLY A 22 -6.29 0.03 0.98
N ALA A 23 -4.96 0.00 1.07
CA ALA A 23 -4.15 1.20 0.97
C ALA A 23 -4.33 1.89 -0.39
N ARG A 24 -4.37 3.22 -0.37
CA ARG A 24 -4.52 4.00 -1.61
C ARG A 24 -3.22 3.97 -2.43
N PRO A 25 -3.32 3.84 -3.76
CA PRO A 25 -2.19 4.05 -4.65
C PRO A 25 -1.64 5.48 -4.53
N LEU A 26 -0.33 5.63 -4.52
CA LEU A 26 0.40 6.91 -4.49
C LEU A 26 0.60 7.50 -5.89
N VAL A 27 0.29 6.71 -6.92
CA VAL A 27 0.36 7.09 -8.34
C VAL A 27 -0.98 6.81 -8.99
N LYS A 28 -1.26 7.48 -10.10
CA LYS A 28 -2.44 7.13 -10.91
C LYS A 28 -2.23 5.72 -11.50
N PRO A 29 -3.03 4.73 -11.09
CA PRO A 29 -2.78 3.35 -11.49
C PRO A 29 -3.05 3.18 -12.98
N LYS A 30 -2.02 2.77 -13.72
CA LYS A 30 -2.18 2.34 -15.13
C LYS A 30 -2.72 0.92 -15.23
N TYR A 31 -2.65 0.17 -14.13
CA TYR A 31 -2.97 -1.25 -14.04
C TYR A 31 -3.91 -1.52 -12.88
N LYS A 32 -4.66 -2.62 -12.95
CA LYS A 32 -5.55 -3.06 -11.86
C LYS A 32 -4.86 -3.95 -10.82
N LYS A 33 -3.77 -4.63 -11.20
CA LYS A 33 -3.10 -5.60 -10.32
C LYS A 33 -2.19 -4.88 -9.32
N SER A 34 -2.36 -5.16 -8.03
CA SER A 34 -1.60 -4.54 -6.93
C SER A 34 -0.08 -4.63 -7.10
N ILE A 35 0.43 -5.76 -7.62
CA ILE A 35 1.86 -5.95 -7.89
C ILE A 35 2.37 -4.96 -8.94
N LEU A 36 1.60 -4.70 -10.00
CA LEU A 36 2.00 -3.77 -11.06
C LEU A 36 1.93 -2.32 -10.58
N ILE A 37 0.95 -1.99 -9.74
CA ILE A 37 0.85 -0.67 -9.09
C ILE A 37 2.05 -0.47 -8.16
N ALA A 38 2.41 -1.46 -7.33
CA ALA A 38 3.57 -1.38 -6.45
C ALA A 38 4.88 -1.20 -7.22
N LEU A 39 5.08 -1.93 -8.32
CA LEU A 39 6.23 -1.74 -9.21
C LEU A 39 6.27 -0.33 -9.82
N GLN A 40 5.12 0.18 -10.25
CA GLN A 40 5.00 1.54 -10.78
C GLN A 40 5.39 2.57 -9.71
N GLU A 41 4.85 2.47 -8.49
CA GLU A 41 5.16 3.37 -7.39
C GLU A 41 6.65 3.36 -7.00
N ILE A 42 7.29 2.18 -7.00
CA ILE A 42 8.72 2.05 -6.73
C ILE A 42 9.54 2.67 -7.87
N SER A 43 9.15 2.43 -9.14
CA SER A 43 9.85 3.01 -10.30
C SER A 43 9.73 4.53 -10.37
N GLU A 44 8.64 5.11 -9.86
CA GLU A 44 8.41 6.55 -9.77
C GLU A 44 8.98 7.16 -8.46
N GLY A 45 9.67 6.36 -7.64
CA GLY A 45 10.30 6.82 -6.39
C GLY A 45 9.31 7.22 -5.29
N LYS A 46 8.04 6.81 -5.38
CA LYS A 46 7.01 7.10 -4.37
C LYS A 46 7.03 6.14 -3.19
N VAL A 47 7.62 4.96 -3.37
CA VAL A 47 7.81 3.95 -2.32
C VAL A 47 9.31 3.69 -2.16
N TYR A 48 9.81 3.85 -0.95
CA TYR A 48 11.23 3.71 -0.61
C TYR A 48 11.39 3.03 0.76
N LEU A 49 12.58 2.49 1.01
CA LEU A 49 12.93 1.94 2.31
C LEU A 49 13.10 3.08 3.32
N LYS A 50 12.50 2.91 4.49
CA LYS A 50 12.64 3.87 5.57
C LYS A 50 13.97 3.60 6.27
N ASP A 51 14.96 4.46 6.05
CA ASP A 51 16.18 4.44 6.85
C ASP A 51 15.85 4.94 8.26
N ALA A 52 16.44 4.33 9.29
CA ALA A 52 16.18 4.62 10.69
C ALA A 52 16.47 6.08 11.11
N SER A 53 17.12 6.87 10.23
CA SER A 53 17.50 8.27 10.45
C SER A 53 16.54 9.30 9.85
N SER A 54 15.52 8.90 9.07
CA SER A 54 14.64 9.82 8.33
C SER A 54 13.21 9.80 8.86
N LEU A 55 12.99 10.49 9.99
CA LEU A 55 11.66 10.79 10.55
C LEU A 55 11.24 12.26 10.43
N GLU A 56 12.08 13.10 9.84
CA GLU A 56 11.78 14.52 9.64
C GLU A 56 11.30 14.74 8.20
N LYS A 57 10.00 15.06 8.03
CA LYS A 57 9.26 15.48 6.80
C LYS A 57 8.39 14.40 6.12
N SER A 58 7.18 14.21 6.66
CA SER A 58 5.92 14.17 5.86
C SER A 58 4.72 14.16 6.81
N GLU A 59 4.47 15.34 7.39
CA GLU A 59 3.13 15.74 7.82
C GLU A 59 2.34 16.15 6.56
N LYS A 60 1.04 15.80 6.48
CA LYS A 60 0.19 15.62 5.27
C LYS A 60 0.39 14.21 4.69
N ASP A 61 -0.26 13.17 5.19
CA ASP A 61 -1.71 12.96 5.13
C ASP A 61 -2.19 12.12 6.34
N LYS A 62 -2.65 12.79 7.40
CA LYS A 62 -3.48 12.19 8.47
C LYS A 62 -4.85 12.87 8.41
N GLU A 63 -5.80 12.25 7.73
CA GLU A 63 -7.27 12.36 7.93
C GLU A 63 -7.90 11.55 6.77
N LYS A 64 -8.71 10.50 6.94
CA LYS A 64 -9.50 10.04 8.07
C LYS A 64 -9.52 8.50 8.07
N GLU A 65 -9.18 7.93 9.22
CA GLU A 65 -9.85 6.72 9.70
C GLU A 65 -11.33 7.07 9.94
N GLU A 66 -12.25 6.38 9.29
CA GLU A 66 -13.48 5.95 9.94
C GLU A 66 -13.73 4.50 9.53
N ILE A 67 -13.27 3.63 10.42
CA ILE A 67 -13.62 2.21 10.46
C ILE A 67 -15.05 2.15 11.04
N LYS A 68 -15.99 1.58 10.30
CA LYS A 68 -17.16 0.91 10.87
C LYS A 68 -17.38 -0.39 10.09
N GLU A 69 -16.81 -1.46 10.60
CA GLU A 69 -17.20 -2.85 10.31
C GLU A 69 -17.81 -3.45 11.59
N PRO A 70 -18.50 -4.60 11.55
CA PRO A 70 -19.51 -5.07 10.60
C PRO A 70 -20.69 -5.82 11.31
N GLU A 71 -21.68 -6.26 10.54
CA GLU A 71 -22.68 -7.32 10.83
C GLU A 71 -23.73 -7.16 11.96
N GLU A 72 -25.00 -6.97 11.55
CA GLU A 72 -26.19 -7.65 12.05
C GLU A 72 -27.23 -7.57 10.90
N LEU A 73 -28.02 -8.57 10.50
CA LEU A 73 -28.23 -9.93 10.94
C LEU A 73 -29.11 -10.53 9.83
N PHE A 74 -28.71 -11.66 9.27
CA PHE A 74 -29.65 -12.56 8.60
C PHE A 74 -30.82 -12.86 9.56
N LYS A 75 -31.97 -12.21 9.37
CA LYS A 75 -33.33 -12.53 9.86
C LYS A 75 -34.22 -11.47 9.18
N GLU A 76 -35.25 -11.75 8.42
CA GLU A 76 -36.14 -12.90 8.40
C GLU A 76 -36.90 -12.84 7.07
N LYS A 77 -37.25 -14.02 6.55
CA LYS A 77 -38.27 -14.15 5.50
C LYS A 77 -39.55 -13.46 5.96
N HIS A 78 -40.18 -12.68 5.10
CA HIS A 78 -41.63 -12.74 4.87
C HIS A 78 -42.03 -12.02 3.58
#